data_AF-A0A495W2U0-F1
#
_entry.id   AF-A0A495W2U0-F1
#
_cell.length_a   1.000
_cell.length_b   1.000
_cell.length_c   1.000
_cell.angle_alpha   90.00
_cell.angle_beta   90.00
_cell.angle_gamma   90.00
#
_symmetry.space_group_name_H-M   'P 1'
#
loop_
_entity.id
_entity.type
_entity.pdbx_description
1 polymer ?
#
loop_
_entity_poly.entity_id
_entity_poly.type
_entity_poly.pdbx_seq_one_letter_code
_entity_poly.pdbx_strand_id
1 'polypeptide(L)' 'MDTDDAVALLTDEAAPPDARYQAHADLVAAAAAGDAAAEAALRWLRWNRSGRSACDAG' A
#
# COMPACT_ATOMS: atom_id res chain seq x y z
N MET A 1 -10.39 -1.48 8.40
CA MET A 1 -10.31 -1.43 6.93
C MET A 1 -9.54 -2.67 6.51
N ASP A 2 -9.97 -3.36 5.45
CA ASP A 2 -9.21 -4.49 4.94
C ASP A 2 -8.03 -4.01 4.07
N THR A 3 -7.13 -4.94 3.75
CA THR A 3 -5.91 -4.65 2.99
C THR A 3 -6.22 -4.13 1.58
N ASP A 4 -7.26 -4.63 0.94
CA ASP A 4 -7.61 -4.29 -0.44
C ASP A 4 -8.19 -2.87 -0.54
N ASP A 5 -9.09 -2.50 0.38
CA ASP A 5 -9.62 -1.14 0.53
C ASP A 5 -8.51 -0.12 0.75
N ALA A 6 -7.57 -0.45 1.65
CA ALA A 6 -6.46 0.43 1.97
C ALA A 6 -5.51 0.60 0.78
N VAL A 7 -5.24 -0.47 0.01
CA VAL A 7 -4.47 -0.39 -1.23
C VAL A 7 -5.16 0.47 -2.27
N ALA A 8 -6.46 0.26 -2.50
CA ALA A 8 -7.25 1.04 -3.45
C ALA A 8 -7.16 2.54 -3.12
N LEU A 9 -7.35 2.89 -1.85
CA LEU A 9 -7.30 4.28 -1.38
C LEU A 9 -5.89 4.89 -1.49
N LEU A 10 -4.83 4.09 -1.30
CA LEU A 10 -3.44 4.55 -1.42
C LEU A 10 -2.98 4.73 -2.87
N THR A 11 -3.64 4.07 -3.82
CA THR A 11 -3.39 4.21 -5.26
C THR A 11 -4.27 5.26 -5.93
N ASP A 12 -5.34 5.71 -5.27
CA ASP A 12 -6.19 6.80 -5.77
C ASP A 12 -5.53 8.17 -5.49
N GLU A 13 -5.16 8.88 -6.55
CA GLU A 13 -4.59 10.23 -6.45
C GLU A 13 -5.61 11.28 -6.02
N ALA A 14 -6.90 11.04 -6.27
CA ALA A 14 -7.99 11.93 -5.87
C ALA A 14 -8.37 11.76 -4.40
N ALA A 15 -7.90 10.69 -3.73
CA ALA A 15 -8.20 10.43 -2.33
C ALA A 15 -7.63 11.56 -1.43
N PRO A 16 -8.40 12.02 -0.42
CA PRO A 16 -7.93 13.01 0.53
C PRO A 16 -6.61 12.59 1.19
N PRO A 17 -5.66 13.52 1.41
CA PRO A 17 -4.37 13.21 2.05
C PRO A 17 -4.53 12.53 3.41
N ASP A 18 -5.48 12.97 4.23
CA ASP A 18 -5.75 12.40 5.55
C ASP A 18 -6.26 10.96 5.49
N ALA A 19 -7.12 10.66 4.50
CA ALA A 19 -7.60 9.30 4.27
C ALA A 19 -6.45 8.38 3.84
N ARG A 20 -5.59 8.85 2.93
CA ARG A 20 -4.40 8.11 2.49
C ARG A 20 -3.42 7.90 3.64
N TYR A 21 -3.24 8.90 4.51
CA TYR A 21 -2.42 8.76 5.70
C TYR A 21 -2.96 7.68 6.64
N GLN A 22 -4.27 7.72 6.94
CA GLN A 22 -4.89 6.74 7.83
C GLN A 22 -4.82 5.32 7.24
N ALA A 23 -5.11 5.14 5.95
CA ALA A 23 -4.98 3.85 5.28
C ALA A 23 -3.56 3.29 5.34
N HIS A 24 -2.55 4.15 5.17
CA HIS A 24 -1.15 3.73 5.33
C HIS A 24 -0.84 3.32 6.77
N ALA A 25 -1.31 4.09 7.77
CA ALA A 25 -1.09 3.78 9.19
C ALA A 25 -1.71 2.43 9.58
N ASP A 26 -2.94 2.18 9.15
CA ASP A 26 -3.65 0.91 9.39
C ASP A 26 -2.90 -0.28 8.75
N LEU A 27 -2.43 -0.13 7.51
CA LEU A 27 -1.66 -1.18 6.81
C LEU A 27 -0.34 -1.50 7.53
N VAL A 28 0.36 -0.46 8.00
CA VAL A 28 1.61 -0.61 8.74
C VAL A 28 1.37 -1.30 10.08
N ALA A 29 0.29 -0.96 10.79
CA ALA A 29 -0.07 -1.61 12.03
C ALA A 29 -0.41 -3.09 11.83
N ALA A 30 -1.15 -3.44 10.78
CA ALA A 30 -1.47 -4.83 10.43
C ALA A 30 -0.21 -5.64 10.08
N ALA A 31 0.68 -5.07 9.26
CA ALA A 31 1.97 -5.70 8.94
C ALA A 31 2.83 -5.91 10.20
N ALA A 32 2.89 -4.92 11.10
CA ALA A 32 3.61 -5.04 12.36
C ALA A 32 3.01 -6.09 13.31
N ALA A 33 1.72 -6.38 13.18
CA ALA A 33 1.03 -7.46 13.89
C ALA A 33 1.24 -8.85 13.25
N GLY A 34 2.00 -8.93 12.16
CA GLY A 34 2.33 -10.18 11.47
C GLY A 34 1.37 -10.57 10.33
N ASP A 35 0.55 -9.63 9.84
CA ASP A 35 -0.31 -9.88 8.67
C ASP A 35 0.53 -9.91 7.38
N ALA A 36 0.68 -11.11 6.81
CA ALA A 36 1.43 -11.34 5.58
C ALA A 36 0.81 -10.64 4.35
N ALA A 37 -0.52 -10.46 4.31
CA ALA A 37 -1.17 -9.75 3.22
C ALA A 37 -0.87 -8.25 3.29
N ALA A 38 -0.89 -7.67 4.49
CA ALA A 38 -0.51 -6.27 4.70
C ALA A 38 0.98 -6.03 4.35
N GLU A 39 1.87 -6.94 4.75
CA GLU A 39 3.29 -6.88 4.34
C GLU A 39 3.46 -6.93 2.82
N ALA A 40 2.76 -7.84 2.14
CA ALA A 40 2.80 -7.96 0.68
C ALA A 40 2.28 -6.69 -0.01
N ALA A 41 1.18 -6.13 0.51
CA ALA A 41 0.61 -4.87 0.03
C ALA A 41 1.59 -3.69 0.16
N LEU A 42 2.26 -3.53 1.31
CA LEU A 42 3.29 -2.48 1.48
C LEU A 42 4.45 -2.63 0.49
N ARG A 43 4.92 -3.85 0.25
CA ARG A 43 5.99 -4.13 -0.73
C ARG A 43 5.54 -3.78 -2.15
N TRP A 44 4.32 -4.16 -2.52
CA TRP A 44 3.76 -3.83 -3.83
C TRP A 44 3.56 -2.33 -4.01
N LEU A 45 3.01 -1.62 -3.03
CA LEU A 45 2.82 -0.16 -3.07
C LEU A 45 4.15 0.58 -3.29
N ARG A 46 5.23 0.12 -2.63
CA ARG A 46 6.58 0.66 -2.81
C ARG A 46 7.09 0.43 -4.24
N TRP A 47 6.83 -0.76 -4.79
CA TRP A 47 7.20 -1.08 -6.17
C TRP A 47 6.39 -0.26 -7.17
N ASN A 48 5.06 -0.17 -7.02
CA ASN A 48 4.16 0.58 -7.90
C ASN A 48 4.58 2.07 -7.97
N ARG A 49 4.83 2.69 -6.80
CA ARG A 49 5.31 4.09 -6.76
C ARG A 49 6.70 4.32 -7.35
N SER A 50 7.52 3.28 -7.49
CA SER A 50 8.87 3.44 -8.03
C SER A 50 8.88 3.72 -9.54
N GLY A 51 7.73 3.61 -10.23
CA GLY A 51 7.64 3.74 -11.69
C GLY A 51 8.38 2.64 -12.45
N ARG A 52 8.90 1.62 -11.74
CA ARG A 52 9.59 0.48 -12.34
C ARG A 52 8.58 -0.36 -13.11
N SER A 53 8.87 -0.59 -14.38
CA SER A 53 8.17 -1.59 -15.16
C SER A 53 8.69 -2.98 -14.80
N ALA A 54 7.86 -4.01 -14.96
CA ALA A 54 8.29 -5.40 -14.72
C ALA A 54 9.50 -5.82 -15.58
N CYS A 55 9.79 -5.08 -16.66
CA CYS A 55 10.91 -5.31 -17.56
C CYS A 55 12.25 -4.70 -17.08
N ASP A 56 12.24 -3.75 -16.13
CA ASP A 56 13.46 -3.08 -15.63
C ASP A 56 14.14 -3.83 -14.47
N ALA A 57 13.62 -5.01 -14.08
CA ALA A 57 14.16 -5.81 -12.99
C ALA A 57 15.12 -6.93 -13.45
N GLY A 58 15.56 -6.88 -14.73
CA GLY A 58 16.48 -7.85 -15.35
C GLY A 58 17.95 -7.65 -14.97
#